data_AF-A0A258XVK6-F1
#
_entry.id   AF-A0A258XVK6-F1
#
_cell.length_a   1.000
_cell.length_b   1.000
_cell.length_c   1.000
_cell.angle_alpha   90.00
_cell.angle_beta   90.00
_cell.angle_gamma   90.00
#
_symmetry.space_group_name_H-M   'P 1'
#
loop_
_entity.id
_entity.type
_entity.pdbx_description
1 polymer ?
#
loop_
_entity_poly.entity_id
_entity_poly.type
_entity_poly.pdbx_seq_one_letter_code
_entity_poly.pdbx_strand_id
1 'polypeptide(L)'
;MTMLKNPSAKYRPFPQIDLPNRQWPSKTITKAPRWLSTDMRDGNQSLIDPMDADKKSRFFDLLLRVGLKEIEVGFPSAGATEYDFIRGLVDAGRIPDDVFVQVLTQSREDLIKTSFESLAGAKQAIVHVYNAVSPLWRQVVFGMDKADVRKIAQDGAKFLRDQAARFPQTDWHFEYSPETFSTAELD
;
A
#
# COMPACT_ATOMS: atom_id res chain seq x y z
N MET A 1 39.78 1.90 -0.61
CA MET A 1 39.03 2.76 0.32
C MET A 1 39.48 2.43 1.74
N THR A 2 40.14 3.35 2.42
CA THR A 2 40.59 3.15 3.80
C THR A 2 39.35 3.07 4.71
N MET A 3 39.23 2.01 5.50
CA MET A 3 38.15 1.92 6.50
C MET A 3 38.26 3.08 7.49
N LEU A 4 37.11 3.68 7.86
CA LEU A 4 37.08 4.72 8.89
C LEU A 4 37.60 4.14 10.21
N LYS A 5 38.46 4.88 10.92
CA LYS A 5 38.94 4.49 12.25
C LYS A 5 37.81 4.33 13.27
N ASN A 6 36.72 5.08 13.09
CA ASN A 6 35.49 4.89 13.83
C ASN A 6 34.28 4.92 12.85
N PRO A 7 33.71 3.77 12.47
CA PRO A 7 32.57 3.72 11.57
C PRO A 7 31.27 4.24 12.20
N SER A 8 31.19 4.40 13.53
CA SER A 8 29.98 4.89 14.21
C SER A 8 29.60 6.32 13.78
N ALA A 9 30.59 7.12 13.36
CA ALA A 9 30.39 8.50 12.90
C ALA A 9 29.55 8.59 11.60
N LYS A 10 29.31 7.48 10.90
CA LYS A 10 28.42 7.44 9.73
C LYS A 10 26.94 7.55 10.10
N TYR A 11 26.58 7.26 11.35
CA TYR A 11 25.20 7.15 11.81
C TYR A 11 24.87 8.31 12.73
N ARG A 12 23.66 8.85 12.58
CA ARG A 12 23.14 9.91 13.43
C ARG A 12 22.00 9.35 14.28
N PRO A 13 21.87 9.77 15.56
CA PRO A 13 20.73 9.38 16.38
C PRO A 13 19.43 9.92 15.78
N PHE A 14 18.34 9.18 15.96
CA PHE A 14 17.00 9.65 15.60
C PHE A 14 16.59 10.82 16.52
N PRO A 15 16.04 11.92 15.99
CA PRO A 15 15.64 13.05 16.81
C PRO A 15 14.49 12.69 17.76
N GLN A 16 14.50 13.25 18.96
CA GLN A 16 13.42 13.05 19.91
C GLN A 16 12.13 13.72 19.40
N ILE A 17 11.00 13.01 19.50
CA ILE A 17 9.68 13.56 19.22
C ILE A 17 9.11 14.16 20.50
N ASP A 18 8.78 15.46 20.46
CA ASP A 18 8.19 16.18 21.59
C ASP A 18 6.69 15.87 21.72
N LEU A 19 6.39 14.84 22.49
CA LEU A 19 5.03 14.41 22.85
C LEU A 19 4.94 14.25 24.37
N PRO A 20 4.91 15.36 25.14
CA PRO A 20 5.07 15.33 26.60
C PRO A 20 3.87 14.67 27.30
N ASN A 21 2.67 14.81 26.72
CA ASN A 21 1.42 14.30 27.30
C ASN A 21 0.94 13.00 26.63
N ARG A 22 1.86 12.13 26.19
CA ARG A 22 1.50 10.87 25.51
C ARG A 22 0.65 9.96 26.40
N GLN A 23 -0.45 9.46 25.87
CA GLN A 23 -1.42 8.66 26.63
C GLN A 23 -1.30 7.14 26.37
N TRP A 24 -0.63 6.74 25.29
CA TRP A 24 -0.52 5.32 24.93
C TRP A 24 0.12 4.41 26.00
N PRO A 25 1.07 4.87 26.86
CA PRO A 25 1.62 4.00 27.90
C PRO A 25 0.62 3.58 28.98
N SER A 26 -0.46 4.34 29.18
CA SER A 26 -1.47 4.08 30.21
C SER A 26 -2.73 3.41 29.68
N LYS A 27 -2.71 2.92 28.43
CA LYS A 27 -3.87 2.31 27.77
C LYS A 27 -3.60 0.82 27.52
N THR A 28 -4.63 0.00 27.73
CA THR A 28 -4.61 -1.43 27.38
C THR A 28 -5.52 -1.65 26.18
N ILE A 29 -5.10 -2.50 25.24
CA ILE A 29 -5.91 -2.89 24.09
C ILE A 29 -7.05 -3.80 24.58
N THR A 30 -8.30 -3.41 24.33
CA THR A 30 -9.50 -4.16 24.79
C THR A 30 -10.40 -4.64 23.66
N LYS A 31 -10.06 -4.33 22.41
CA LYS A 31 -10.83 -4.70 21.21
C LYS A 31 -9.85 -5.02 20.08
N ALA A 32 -10.23 -5.95 19.21
CA ALA A 32 -9.46 -6.24 18.01
C ALA A 32 -9.49 -5.02 17.06
N PRO A 33 -8.37 -4.71 16.38
CA PRO A 33 -8.38 -3.71 15.32
C PRO A 33 -9.04 -4.24 14.04
N ARG A 34 -9.23 -3.34 13.07
CA ARG A 34 -9.46 -3.70 11.66
C ARG A 34 -8.15 -4.30 11.12
N TRP A 35 -8.23 -5.51 10.55
CA TRP A 35 -7.07 -6.22 10.03
C TRP A 35 -7.07 -6.19 8.50
N LEU A 36 -5.92 -5.82 7.94
CA LEU A 36 -5.59 -5.92 6.52
C LEU A 36 -4.40 -6.88 6.39
N SER A 37 -4.57 -7.94 5.60
CA SER A 37 -3.47 -8.84 5.24
C SER A 37 -2.78 -8.36 3.97
N THR A 38 -1.47 -8.17 4.02
CA THR A 38 -0.64 -7.82 2.85
C THR A 38 0.18 -9.00 2.31
N ASP A 39 -0.03 -10.19 2.84
CA ASP A 39 0.73 -11.41 2.53
C ASP A 39 0.79 -11.72 1.03
N MET A 40 -0.28 -11.47 0.28
CA MET A 40 -0.35 -11.83 -1.14
C MET A 40 0.42 -10.87 -2.07
N ARG A 41 0.76 -9.67 -1.59
CA ARG A 41 1.52 -8.68 -2.35
C ARG A 41 2.85 -8.39 -1.66
N ASP A 42 2.82 -7.76 -0.50
CA ASP A 42 4.04 -7.38 0.24
C ASP A 42 4.80 -8.62 0.73
N GLY A 43 4.07 -9.61 1.26
CA GLY A 43 4.64 -10.90 1.63
C GLY A 43 5.21 -11.64 0.42
N ASN A 44 4.43 -11.78 -0.66
CA ASN A 44 4.85 -12.45 -1.89
C ASN A 44 6.10 -11.82 -2.52
N GLN A 45 6.20 -10.48 -2.52
CA GLN A 45 7.35 -9.73 -3.03
C GLN A 45 8.65 -10.02 -2.25
N SER A 46 8.54 -10.50 -1.00
CA SER A 46 9.69 -10.84 -0.16
C SER A 46 10.21 -12.27 -0.34
N LEU A 47 9.50 -13.11 -1.10
CA LEU A 47 9.88 -14.50 -1.32
C LEU A 47 11.01 -14.62 -2.37
N ILE A 48 11.92 -15.57 -2.13
CA ILE A 48 12.94 -15.96 -3.14
C ILE A 48 12.25 -16.57 -4.36
N ASP A 49 11.29 -17.47 -4.11
CA ASP A 49 10.44 -18.11 -5.11
C ASP A 49 9.01 -17.57 -4.95
N PRO A 50 8.58 -16.61 -5.78
CA PRO A 50 7.24 -16.04 -5.70
C PRO A 50 6.13 -17.10 -5.83
N MET A 51 4.98 -16.81 -5.24
CA MET A 51 3.79 -17.62 -5.38
C MET A 51 3.31 -17.65 -6.84
N ASP A 52 3.15 -18.86 -7.36
CA ASP A 52 2.36 -19.12 -8.57
C ASP A 52 0.85 -18.94 -8.30
N ALA A 53 0.05 -19.03 -9.36
CA ALA A 53 -1.40 -18.82 -9.30
C ALA A 53 -2.11 -19.81 -8.35
N ASP A 54 -1.63 -21.06 -8.26
CA ASP A 54 -2.21 -22.08 -7.39
C ASP A 54 -1.92 -21.77 -5.91
N LYS A 55 -0.67 -21.39 -5.59
CA LYS A 55 -0.29 -20.95 -4.25
C LYS A 55 -1.07 -19.70 -3.84
N LYS A 56 -1.17 -18.69 -4.71
CA LYS A 56 -1.97 -17.48 -4.44
C LYS A 56 -3.43 -17.81 -4.17
N SER A 57 -4.05 -18.65 -4.99
CA SER A 57 -5.44 -19.08 -4.80
C SER A 57 -5.65 -19.78 -3.46
N ARG A 58 -4.80 -20.75 -3.13
CA ARG A 58 -4.87 -21.47 -1.84
C ARG A 58 -4.67 -20.53 -0.65
N PHE A 59 -3.80 -19.53 -0.79
CA PHE A 59 -3.52 -18.57 0.27
C PHE A 59 -4.67 -17.60 0.46
N PHE A 60 -5.28 -17.09 -0.62
CA PHE A 60 -6.50 -16.29 -0.54
C PHE A 60 -7.61 -17.03 0.19
N ASP A 61 -7.88 -18.30 -0.17
CA ASP A 61 -8.88 -19.13 0.50
C ASP A 61 -8.56 -19.37 1.99
N LEU A 62 -7.27 -19.41 2.35
CA LEU A 62 -6.85 -19.48 3.76
C LEU A 62 -7.19 -18.19 4.50
N LEU A 63 -6.86 -17.03 3.95
CA LEU A 63 -7.15 -15.72 4.57
C LEU A 63 -8.65 -15.51 4.78
N LEU A 64 -9.47 -15.93 3.81
CA LEU A 64 -10.92 -15.93 3.94
C LEU A 64 -11.40 -16.84 5.08
N ARG A 65 -10.86 -18.05 5.21
CA ARG A 65 -11.19 -18.99 6.30
C ARG A 65 -10.77 -18.49 7.67
N VAL A 66 -9.67 -17.73 7.77
CA VAL A 66 -9.26 -17.04 9.00
C VAL A 66 -10.26 -15.94 9.39
N GLY A 67 -10.99 -15.40 8.41
CA GLY A 67 -12.02 -14.38 8.63
C GLY A 67 -11.53 -12.96 8.40
N LEU A 68 -10.42 -12.78 7.68
CA LEU A 68 -9.97 -11.44 7.30
C LEU A 68 -10.96 -10.79 6.33
N LYS A 69 -11.19 -9.50 6.55
CA LYS A 69 -12.12 -8.69 5.76
C LYS A 69 -11.42 -7.76 4.80
N GLU A 70 -10.11 -7.59 4.94
CA GLU A 70 -9.32 -6.75 4.03
C GLU A 70 -8.07 -7.51 3.64
N ILE A 71 -7.87 -7.62 2.34
CA ILE A 71 -6.79 -8.43 1.77
C ILE A 71 -6.17 -7.67 0.61
N GLU A 72 -4.91 -7.31 0.70
CA GLU A 72 -4.14 -6.77 -0.41
C GLU A 72 -3.73 -7.90 -1.35
N VAL A 73 -4.31 -7.90 -2.56
CA VAL A 73 -4.25 -9.03 -3.50
C VAL A 73 -3.20 -8.87 -4.60
N GLY A 74 -2.60 -7.69 -4.74
CA GLY A 74 -1.53 -7.49 -5.72
C GLY A 74 -1.17 -6.04 -6.02
N PHE A 75 -0.19 -5.90 -6.91
CA PHE A 75 0.21 -4.64 -7.52
C PHE A 75 -0.01 -4.77 -9.03
N PRO A 76 -1.19 -4.41 -9.56
CA PRO A 76 -1.60 -4.74 -10.93
C PRO A 76 -0.68 -4.15 -12.01
N SER A 77 -0.05 -3.01 -11.73
CA SER A 77 0.90 -2.41 -12.68
C SER A 77 2.32 -2.97 -12.59
N ALA A 78 2.60 -3.92 -11.70
CA ALA A 78 3.90 -4.58 -11.60
C ALA A 78 4.11 -5.66 -12.69
N GLY A 79 3.04 -6.16 -13.30
CA GLY A 79 3.11 -7.11 -14.41
C GLY A 79 1.80 -7.84 -14.69
N ALA A 80 1.73 -8.49 -15.85
CA ALA A 80 0.54 -9.21 -16.31
C ALA A 80 0.06 -10.28 -15.31
N THR A 81 0.98 -11.01 -14.67
CA THR A 81 0.62 -12.05 -13.69
C THR A 81 -0.14 -11.49 -12.47
N GLU A 82 0.22 -10.31 -11.98
CA GLU A 82 -0.51 -9.65 -10.87
C GLU A 82 -1.89 -9.20 -11.35
N TYR A 83 -1.94 -8.55 -12.52
CA TYR A 83 -3.19 -8.09 -13.11
C TYR A 83 -4.17 -9.23 -13.37
N ASP A 84 -3.71 -10.32 -14.00
CA ASP A 84 -4.51 -11.48 -14.36
C ASP A 84 -5.02 -12.23 -13.12
N PHE A 85 -4.23 -12.28 -12.05
CA PHE A 85 -4.69 -12.84 -10.78
C PHE A 85 -5.86 -12.04 -10.19
N ILE A 86 -5.75 -10.70 -10.17
CA ILE A 86 -6.81 -9.81 -9.67
C ILE A 86 -8.06 -9.96 -10.55
N ARG A 87 -7.91 -9.93 -11.88
CA ARG A 87 -9.02 -10.20 -12.81
C ARG A 87 -9.68 -11.54 -12.55
N GLY A 88 -8.88 -12.60 -12.40
CA GLY A 88 -9.37 -13.93 -12.11
C GLY A 88 -10.21 -14.00 -10.82
N LEU A 89 -9.85 -13.25 -9.77
CA LEU A 89 -10.65 -13.16 -8.55
C LEU A 89 -12.00 -12.44 -8.78
N VAL A 90 -11.98 -11.33 -9.51
CA VAL A 90 -13.17 -10.50 -9.78
C VAL A 90 -14.12 -11.22 -10.74
N ASP A 91 -13.62 -11.65 -11.89
CA ASP A 91 -14.40 -12.25 -12.98
C ASP A 91 -15.03 -13.60 -12.57
N ALA A 92 -14.35 -14.38 -11.74
CA ALA A 92 -14.88 -15.63 -11.21
C ALA A 92 -15.75 -15.45 -9.95
N GLY A 93 -15.98 -14.21 -9.49
CA GLY A 93 -16.81 -13.93 -8.32
C GLY A 93 -16.29 -14.55 -7.02
N ARG A 94 -14.96 -14.65 -6.87
CA ARG A 94 -14.33 -15.32 -5.72
C ARG A 94 -14.22 -14.44 -4.48
N ILE A 95 -14.49 -13.15 -4.59
CA ILE A 95 -14.40 -12.18 -3.49
C ILE A 95 -15.75 -12.17 -2.75
N PRO A 96 -15.81 -12.57 -1.47
CA PRO A 96 -17.05 -12.52 -0.71
C PRO A 96 -17.58 -11.10 -0.53
N ASP A 97 -18.90 -11.00 -0.35
CA ASP A 97 -19.63 -9.74 -0.24
C ASP A 97 -19.21 -8.83 0.92
N ASP A 98 -18.57 -9.37 1.94
CA ASP A 98 -18.11 -8.65 3.13
C ASP A 98 -16.59 -8.47 3.18
N VAL A 99 -15.89 -8.74 2.07
CA VAL A 99 -14.44 -8.60 1.93
C VAL A 99 -14.08 -7.45 0.99
N PHE A 100 -13.16 -6.60 1.43
CA PHE A 100 -12.51 -5.57 0.65
C PHE A 100 -11.18 -6.11 0.12
N VAL A 101 -11.06 -6.23 -1.20
CA VAL A 101 -9.75 -6.45 -1.82
C VAL A 101 -9.03 -5.11 -1.97
N GLN A 102 -7.74 -5.10 -1.67
CA GLN A 102 -6.86 -3.96 -1.85
C GLN A 102 -5.87 -4.19 -2.98
N VAL A 103 -5.62 -3.16 -3.78
CA VAL A 103 -4.49 -3.12 -4.71
C VAL A 103 -3.57 -1.95 -4.39
N LEU A 104 -2.26 -2.16 -4.49
CA LEU A 104 -1.27 -1.12 -4.35
C LEU A 104 -1.05 -0.41 -5.70
N THR A 105 -0.83 0.91 -5.66
CA THR A 105 -0.41 1.67 -6.83
C THR A 105 0.47 2.87 -6.49
N GLN A 106 1.40 3.20 -7.38
CA GLN A 106 2.15 4.45 -7.28
C GLN A 106 1.25 5.64 -7.67
N SER A 107 1.57 6.83 -7.18
CA SER A 107 0.84 8.07 -7.49
C SER A 107 1.09 8.60 -8.91
N ARG A 108 0.81 7.79 -9.92
CA ARG A 108 0.89 8.12 -11.35
C ARG A 108 -0.43 7.76 -12.05
N GLU A 109 -0.88 8.63 -12.94
CA GLU A 109 -2.19 8.51 -13.60
C GLU A 109 -2.38 7.19 -14.35
N ASP A 110 -1.37 6.77 -15.12
CA ASP A 110 -1.38 5.53 -15.90
C ASP A 110 -1.52 4.29 -15.00
N LEU A 111 -0.76 4.24 -13.91
CA LEU A 111 -0.76 3.12 -12.97
C LEU A 111 -2.03 3.08 -12.12
N ILE A 112 -2.55 4.24 -11.73
CA ILE A 112 -3.85 4.35 -11.05
C ILE A 112 -4.95 3.84 -11.98
N LYS A 113 -4.97 4.27 -13.26
CA LYS A 113 -5.94 3.77 -14.25
C LYS A 113 -5.90 2.25 -14.37
N THR A 114 -4.72 1.65 -14.53
CA THR A 114 -4.57 0.18 -14.57
C THR A 114 -5.08 -0.49 -13.29
N SER A 115 -4.90 0.15 -12.13
CA SER A 115 -5.36 -0.40 -10.85
C SER A 115 -6.89 -0.47 -10.77
N PHE A 116 -7.58 0.58 -11.21
CA PHE A 116 -9.04 0.57 -11.31
C PHE A 116 -9.54 -0.43 -12.35
N GLU A 117 -8.88 -0.52 -13.51
CA GLU A 117 -9.23 -1.49 -14.55
C GLU A 117 -9.10 -2.94 -14.05
N SER A 118 -8.07 -3.25 -13.24
CA SER A 118 -7.93 -4.57 -12.63
C SER A 118 -9.09 -4.92 -11.69
N LEU A 119 -9.68 -3.93 -11.02
CA LEU A 119 -10.77 -4.10 -10.06
C LEU A 119 -12.17 -3.89 -10.66
N ALA A 120 -12.28 -3.57 -11.95
CA ALA A 120 -13.56 -3.28 -12.58
C ALA A 120 -14.53 -4.47 -12.44
N GLY A 121 -15.68 -4.25 -11.78
CA GLY A 121 -16.67 -5.29 -11.49
C GLY A 121 -16.62 -5.83 -10.07
N ALA A 122 -15.59 -5.49 -9.27
CA ALA A 122 -15.60 -5.78 -7.85
C ALA A 122 -16.75 -5.02 -7.15
N LYS A 123 -17.36 -5.62 -6.14
CA LYS A 123 -18.42 -4.98 -5.35
C LYS A 123 -17.88 -3.83 -4.49
N GLN A 124 -16.74 -4.05 -3.85
CA GLN A 124 -16.06 -3.09 -3.00
C GLN A 124 -14.55 -3.33 -3.07
N ALA A 125 -13.75 -2.27 -3.06
CA ALA A 125 -12.31 -2.37 -3.14
C ALA A 125 -11.59 -1.16 -2.55
N ILE A 126 -10.35 -1.38 -2.10
CA ILE A 126 -9.44 -0.34 -1.63
C ILE A 126 -8.36 -0.10 -2.69
N VAL A 127 -8.22 1.13 -3.15
CA VAL A 127 -7.05 1.54 -3.95
C VAL A 127 -6.07 2.25 -3.02
N HIS A 128 -4.95 1.58 -2.76
CA HIS A 128 -3.88 2.10 -1.90
C HIS A 128 -2.85 2.82 -2.75
N VAL A 129 -2.80 4.14 -2.64
CA VAL A 129 -1.82 4.98 -3.35
C VAL A 129 -0.69 5.39 -2.41
N TYR A 130 0.53 5.42 -2.92
CA TYR A 130 1.69 5.85 -2.14
C TYR A 130 2.69 6.66 -2.97
N ASN A 131 3.48 7.46 -2.27
CA ASN A 131 4.73 8.02 -2.76
C ASN A 131 5.68 8.25 -1.58
N ALA A 132 6.98 8.10 -1.82
CA ALA A 132 7.98 8.33 -0.80
C ALA A 132 8.03 9.82 -0.42
N VAL A 133 8.09 10.11 0.88
CA VAL A 133 8.07 11.49 1.38
C VAL A 133 9.32 11.89 2.16
N SER A 134 10.19 10.96 2.56
CA SER A 134 11.33 11.29 3.42
C SER A 134 12.35 12.23 2.76
N PRO A 135 13.07 13.07 3.53
CA PRO A 135 14.06 14.01 3.01
C PRO A 135 15.10 13.38 2.09
N LEU A 136 15.57 12.17 2.43
CA LEU A 136 16.56 11.47 1.64
C LEU A 136 16.03 11.12 0.25
N TRP A 137 14.79 10.61 0.17
CA TRP A 137 14.13 10.31 -1.10
C TRP A 137 13.88 11.56 -1.92
N ARG A 138 13.38 12.62 -1.29
CA ARG A 138 13.16 13.93 -1.95
C ARG A 138 14.44 14.44 -2.60
N GLN A 139 15.57 14.38 -1.90
CA GLN A 139 16.85 14.92 -2.37
C GLN A 139 17.56 14.01 -3.38
N VAL A 140 17.62 12.69 -3.12
CA VAL A 140 18.51 11.77 -3.84
C VAL A 140 17.79 11.00 -4.94
N VAL A 141 16.50 10.70 -4.76
CA VAL A 141 15.73 9.91 -5.73
C VAL A 141 14.94 10.81 -6.67
N PHE A 142 14.21 11.79 -6.12
CA PHE A 142 13.32 12.62 -6.92
C PHE A 142 13.94 13.95 -7.39
N GLY A 143 14.88 14.50 -6.62
CA GLY A 143 15.36 15.87 -6.85
C GLY A 143 14.24 16.92 -6.70
N MET A 144 13.29 16.67 -5.80
CA MET A 144 12.06 17.44 -5.61
C MET A 144 12.01 18.07 -4.22
N ASP A 145 11.30 19.19 -4.07
CA ASP A 145 11.05 19.80 -2.76
C ASP A 145 9.81 19.23 -2.06
N LYS A 146 9.47 19.75 -0.86
CA LYS A 146 8.28 19.32 -0.11
C LYS A 146 6.97 19.61 -0.87
N ALA A 147 6.89 20.73 -1.60
CA ALA A 147 5.68 21.15 -2.32
C ALA A 147 5.46 20.27 -3.56
N ASP A 148 6.51 19.93 -4.29
CA ASP A 148 6.48 19.02 -5.43
C ASP A 148 5.99 17.63 -5.00
N VAL A 149 6.56 17.06 -3.93
CA VAL A 149 6.15 15.74 -3.42
C VAL A 149 4.72 15.76 -2.89
N ARG A 150 4.29 16.85 -2.25
CA ARG A 150 2.88 17.03 -1.86
C ARG A 150 1.97 17.08 -3.09
N LYS A 151 2.39 17.75 -4.15
CA LYS A 151 1.63 17.85 -5.41
C LYS A 151 1.43 16.47 -6.03
N ILE A 152 2.44 15.59 -6.01
CA ILE A 152 2.31 14.20 -6.48
C ILE A 152 1.15 13.47 -5.77
N ALA A 153 1.07 13.57 -4.44
CA ALA A 153 0.00 12.94 -3.66
C ALA A 153 -1.38 13.57 -3.98
N GLN A 154 -1.43 14.91 -4.09
CA GLN A 154 -2.66 15.64 -4.42
C GLN A 154 -3.18 15.31 -5.81
N ASP A 155 -2.30 15.19 -6.80
CA ASP A 155 -2.69 14.80 -8.15
C ASP A 155 -3.13 13.33 -8.19
N GLY A 156 -2.44 12.44 -7.47
CA GLY A 156 -2.89 11.06 -7.25
C GLY A 156 -4.32 10.99 -6.71
N ALA A 157 -4.65 11.77 -5.68
CA ALA A 157 -5.99 11.83 -5.11
C ALA A 157 -7.05 12.32 -6.12
N LYS A 158 -6.71 13.26 -7.01
CA LYS A 158 -7.62 13.68 -8.11
C LYS A 158 -7.85 12.54 -9.09
N PHE A 159 -6.78 11.82 -9.47
CA PHE A 159 -6.90 10.68 -10.37
C PHE A 159 -7.73 9.55 -9.75
N LEU A 160 -7.57 9.25 -8.44
CA LEU A 160 -8.41 8.30 -7.72
C LEU A 160 -9.90 8.68 -7.83
N ARG A 161 -10.24 9.95 -7.55
CA ARG A 161 -11.60 10.47 -7.68
C ARG A 161 -12.15 10.29 -9.09
N ASP A 162 -11.36 10.68 -10.09
CA ASP A 162 -11.79 10.67 -11.48
C ASP A 162 -11.97 9.24 -12.00
N GLN A 163 -11.11 8.30 -11.61
CA GLN A 163 -11.28 6.89 -11.93
C GLN A 163 -12.48 6.27 -11.20
N ALA A 164 -12.69 6.56 -9.91
CA ALA A 164 -13.83 6.05 -9.17
C ALA A 164 -15.17 6.48 -9.79
N ALA A 165 -15.26 7.71 -10.30
CA ALA A 165 -16.43 8.20 -11.02
C ALA A 165 -16.72 7.42 -12.32
N ARG A 166 -15.72 6.76 -12.93
CA ARG A 166 -15.88 5.93 -14.13
C ARG A 166 -16.42 4.52 -13.81
N PHE A 167 -16.32 4.07 -12.56
CA PHE A 167 -16.79 2.77 -12.10
C PHE A 167 -17.76 2.93 -10.91
N PRO A 168 -18.92 3.60 -11.11
CA PRO A 168 -19.84 3.98 -10.03
C PRO A 168 -20.51 2.80 -9.32
N GLN A 169 -20.44 1.59 -9.89
CA GLN A 169 -21.01 0.37 -9.33
C GLN A 169 -20.19 -0.24 -8.19
N THR A 170 -18.93 0.17 -8.04
CA THR A 170 -18.02 -0.36 -7.01
C THR A 170 -17.97 0.61 -5.84
N ASP A 171 -18.07 0.09 -4.61
CA ASP A 171 -17.86 0.86 -3.39
C ASP A 171 -16.35 1.08 -3.17
N TRP A 172 -15.87 2.28 -3.56
CA TRP A 172 -14.45 2.61 -3.57
C TRP A 172 -14.00 3.19 -2.23
N HIS A 173 -12.99 2.55 -1.66
CA HIS A 173 -12.23 3.06 -0.53
C HIS A 173 -10.82 3.42 -0.98
N PHE A 174 -10.20 4.38 -0.28
CA PHE A 174 -8.85 4.84 -0.58
C PHE A 174 -7.96 4.77 0.64
N GLU A 175 -6.74 4.33 0.43
CA GLU A 175 -5.67 4.39 1.42
C GLU A 175 -4.52 5.23 0.84
N TYR A 176 -3.92 6.09 1.66
CA TYR A 176 -2.73 6.84 1.30
C TYR A 176 -1.59 6.53 2.26
N SER A 177 -0.43 6.17 1.72
CA SER A 177 0.79 6.03 2.50
C SER A 177 1.82 7.11 2.13
N PRO A 178 2.20 7.98 3.09
CA PRO A 178 3.44 8.74 2.99
C PRO A 178 4.62 7.77 3.17
N GLU A 179 5.03 7.09 2.10
CA GLU A 179 6.04 6.02 2.17
C GLU A 179 7.39 6.57 2.67
N THR A 180 8.13 5.73 3.40
CA THR A 180 9.28 6.11 4.26
C THR A 180 8.93 7.05 5.44
N PHE A 181 7.66 7.03 5.90
CA PHE A 181 7.13 7.84 7.00
C PHE A 181 8.04 7.94 8.24
N SER A 182 8.61 6.83 8.70
CA SER A 182 9.44 6.79 9.91
C SER A 182 10.69 7.67 9.85
N THR A 183 11.08 8.09 8.63
CA THR A 183 12.22 8.98 8.38
C THR A 183 11.80 10.33 7.79
N ALA A 184 10.49 10.56 7.66
CA ALA A 184 9.91 11.82 7.23
C ALA A 184 9.71 12.75 8.42
N GLU A 185 9.66 14.05 8.15
CA GLU A 185 9.23 15.01 9.15
C GLU A 185 7.74 14.83 9.47
N LEU A 186 7.34 15.16 10.71
CA LEU A 186 5.94 15.02 11.14
C LEU A 186 5.02 16.16 10.65
N ASP A 187 5.59 17.27 10.19
CA ASP A 187 4.92 18.50 9.73
C ASP A 187 4.54 18.52 8.23
#